data_AF-A0A1C5SHY5-F1
#
_entry.id   AF-A0A1C5SHY5-F1
#
_cell.length_a   1.000
_cell.length_b   1.000
_cell.length_c   1.000
_cell.angle_alpha   90.00
_cell.angle_beta   90.00
_cell.angle_gamma   90.00
#
_symmetry.space_group_name_H-M   'P 1'
#
loop_
_entity.id
_entity.type
_entity.pdbx_description
1 polymer ?
#
loop_
_entity_poly.entity_id
_entity_poly.type
_entity_poly.pdbx_seq_one_letter_code
_entity_poly.pdbx_strand_id
1 'polypeptide(L)'
;MELLNQLYEFYRGVQFARIGDSVWILLMAAGCYVIYQGKNEVLKKAVIFPSVFYTIFIMNSYTMNLLYTKFGFESRAYRFLWMYPVLLIVGYVGVQLFDKIQSNRKRIFLGIFLVVITFFTINIDTETYRTENIYKVQNELLLTTELIHKDGAEEPWVFYEDENLYLTARQYDASIKIMYWQPAVSEPLNQAKQEEISWDTQEYHDWLVGQYLQYMVMNKDTTVLDGGQYFELVAETDKSKIYRVK
;
A
#
# COMPACT_ATOMS: atom_id res chain seq x y z
N MET A 1 -25.40 -15.96 0.66
CA MET A 1 -25.29 -14.78 -0.22
C MET A 1 -24.40 -13.73 0.41
N GLU A 2 -24.66 -13.32 1.65
CA GLU A 2 -23.91 -12.28 2.37
C GLU A 2 -22.42 -12.62 2.60
N LEU A 3 -22.09 -13.83 3.06
CA LEU A 3 -20.71 -14.33 3.19
C LEU A 3 -19.97 -14.32 1.83
N LEU A 4 -20.67 -14.65 0.75
CA LEU A 4 -20.08 -14.72 -0.60
C LEU A 4 -19.77 -13.32 -1.13
N ASN A 5 -20.65 -12.35 -0.85
CA ASN A 5 -20.43 -10.94 -1.16
C ASN A 5 -19.32 -10.34 -0.30
N GLN A 6 -19.24 -10.65 1.00
CA GLN A 6 -18.14 -10.21 1.86
C GLN A 6 -16.80 -10.80 1.40
N LEU A 7 -16.78 -12.08 1.02
CA LEU A 7 -15.61 -12.73 0.42
C LEU A 7 -15.23 -12.06 -0.90
N TYR A 8 -16.20 -11.77 -1.76
CA TYR A 8 -15.98 -11.10 -3.04
C TYR A 8 -15.40 -9.69 -2.86
N GLU A 9 -15.98 -8.88 -1.98
CA GLU A 9 -15.50 -7.53 -1.68
C GLU A 9 -14.12 -7.55 -1.00
N PHE A 10 -13.85 -8.53 -0.13
CA PHE A 10 -12.53 -8.76 0.44
C PHE A 10 -11.50 -9.15 -0.65
N TYR A 11 -11.84 -10.07 -1.56
CA TYR A 11 -10.96 -10.44 -2.68
C TYR A 11 -10.71 -9.25 -3.62
N ARG A 12 -11.74 -8.46 -3.90
CA ARG A 12 -11.64 -7.22 -4.69
C ARG A 12 -10.70 -6.22 -4.01
N GLY A 13 -10.81 -6.05 -2.69
CA GLY A 13 -10.01 -5.11 -1.91
C GLY A 13 -8.57 -5.55 -1.64
N VAL A 14 -8.29 -6.85 -1.54
CA VAL A 14 -6.99 -7.35 -1.05
C VAL A 14 -6.09 -7.93 -2.15
N GLN A 15 -6.62 -8.53 -3.22
CA GLN A 15 -5.77 -9.32 -4.15
C GLN A 15 -6.11 -9.24 -5.65
N PHE A 16 -7.28 -8.73 -6.07
CA PHE A 16 -7.74 -8.87 -7.46
C PHE A 16 -8.38 -7.63 -8.08
N ALA A 17 -8.20 -6.44 -7.52
CA ALA A 17 -8.68 -5.21 -8.17
C ALA A 17 -8.07 -4.98 -9.56
N ARG A 18 -6.99 -5.68 -9.92
CA ARG A 18 -6.14 -5.34 -11.06
C ARG A 18 -5.91 -6.54 -11.97
N ILE A 19 -6.11 -6.33 -13.28
CA ILE A 19 -5.89 -7.34 -14.32
C ILE A 19 -4.48 -7.95 -14.23
N GLY A 20 -3.49 -7.17 -13.78
CA GLY A 20 -2.11 -7.61 -13.59
C GLY A 20 -1.91 -8.73 -12.57
N ASP A 21 -2.68 -8.76 -11.48
CA ASP A 21 -2.51 -9.77 -10.42
C ASP A 21 -3.00 -11.14 -10.88
N SER A 22 -4.09 -11.17 -11.66
CA SER A 22 -4.59 -12.39 -12.31
C SER A 22 -3.60 -12.94 -13.33
N VAL A 23 -2.92 -12.06 -14.08
CA VAL A 23 -1.89 -12.45 -15.05
C VAL A 23 -0.70 -13.12 -14.36
N TRP A 24 -0.24 -12.60 -13.22
CA TRP A 24 0.86 -13.19 -12.45
C TRP A 24 0.54 -14.59 -11.93
N ILE A 25 -0.70 -14.82 -11.46
CA ILE A 25 -1.14 -16.15 -11.02
C ILE A 25 -1.17 -17.14 -12.19
N LEU A 26 -1.66 -16.71 -13.37
CA LEU A 26 -1.68 -17.55 -14.57
C LEU A 26 -0.27 -17.89 -15.06
N LEU A 27 0.64 -16.91 -15.08
CA LEU A 27 2.06 -17.12 -15.42
C LEU A 27 2.73 -18.08 -14.44
N MET A 28 2.41 -17.98 -13.15
CA MET A 28 2.91 -18.90 -12.15
C MET A 28 2.36 -20.32 -12.36
N ALA A 29 1.06 -20.47 -12.58
CA ALA A 29 0.45 -21.78 -12.86
C ALA A 29 1.08 -22.43 -14.10
N ALA A 30 1.27 -21.65 -15.18
CA ALA A 30 1.97 -22.09 -16.37
C ALA A 30 3.43 -22.47 -16.07
N GLY A 31 4.12 -21.68 -15.25
CA GLY A 31 5.49 -21.95 -14.85
C GLY A 31 5.63 -23.23 -14.02
N CYS A 32 4.74 -23.44 -13.05
CA CYS A 32 4.62 -24.68 -12.28
C CYS A 32 4.36 -25.87 -13.20
N TYR A 33 3.48 -25.73 -14.20
CA TYR A 33 3.23 -26.77 -15.20
C TYR A 33 4.49 -27.11 -16.01
N VAL A 34 5.24 -26.10 -16.47
CA VAL A 34 6.50 -26.33 -17.19
C VAL A 34 7.53 -27.04 -16.30
N ILE A 35 7.64 -26.67 -15.03
CA ILE A 35 8.53 -27.33 -14.06
C ILE A 35 8.08 -28.78 -13.81
N TYR A 36 6.78 -29.02 -13.70
CA TYR A 36 6.19 -30.35 -13.52
C TYR A 36 6.51 -31.29 -14.69
N GLN A 37 6.47 -30.79 -15.92
CA GLN A 37 6.87 -31.53 -17.13
C GLN A 37 8.39 -31.80 -17.21
N GLY A 38 9.19 -31.08 -16.41
CA GLY A 38 10.63 -31.29 -16.31
C GLY A 38 10.99 -32.63 -15.66
N LYS A 39 12.27 -33.01 -15.73
CA LYS A 39 12.79 -34.24 -15.10
C LYS A 39 13.41 -34.01 -13.71
N ASN A 40 13.56 -32.75 -13.29
CA ASN A 40 14.23 -32.42 -12.02
C ASN A 40 13.26 -32.55 -10.84
N GLU A 41 13.28 -33.71 -10.19
CA GLU A 41 12.42 -34.03 -9.04
C GLU A 41 12.67 -33.13 -7.81
N VAL A 42 13.91 -32.68 -7.61
CA VAL A 42 14.23 -31.75 -6.51
C VAL A 42 13.54 -30.42 -6.74
N LEU A 43 13.62 -29.89 -7.96
CA LEU A 43 12.97 -28.62 -8.32
C LEU A 43 11.45 -28.72 -8.22
N LYS A 44 10.85 -29.83 -8.66
CA LYS A 44 9.40 -30.06 -8.51
C LYS A 44 8.99 -29.97 -7.06
N LYS A 45 9.69 -30.66 -6.15
CA LYS A 45 9.38 -30.62 -4.71
C LYS A 45 9.63 -29.25 -4.11
N ALA A 46 10.71 -28.59 -4.48
CA ALA A 46 11.08 -27.28 -3.93
C ALA A 46 10.16 -26.13 -4.41
N VAL A 47 9.55 -26.27 -5.59
CA VAL A 47 8.74 -25.19 -6.18
C VAL A 47 7.26 -25.51 -6.15
N ILE A 48 6.84 -26.66 -6.68
CA ILE A 48 5.42 -26.98 -6.88
C ILE A 48 4.74 -27.18 -5.53
N PHE A 49 5.34 -27.92 -4.61
CA PHE A 49 4.72 -28.18 -3.31
C PHE A 49 4.50 -26.89 -2.50
N PRO A 50 5.51 -26.02 -2.30
CA PRO A 50 5.29 -24.74 -1.63
C PRO A 50 4.29 -23.85 -2.36
N SER A 51 4.33 -23.83 -3.70
CA SER A 51 3.39 -23.05 -4.52
C SER A 51 1.94 -23.47 -4.30
N VAL A 52 1.66 -24.77 -4.43
CA VAL A 52 0.31 -25.33 -4.24
C VAL A 52 -0.15 -25.15 -2.80
N PHE A 53 0.74 -25.40 -1.83
CA PHE A 53 0.46 -25.14 -0.42
C PHE A 53 0.09 -23.68 -0.19
N TYR A 54 0.84 -22.74 -0.76
CA TYR A 54 0.56 -21.31 -0.66
C TYR A 54 -0.80 -20.96 -1.24
N THR A 55 -1.11 -21.44 -2.44
CA THR A 55 -2.40 -21.15 -3.09
C THR A 55 -3.57 -21.69 -2.26
N ILE A 56 -3.45 -22.91 -1.73
CA ILE A 56 -4.56 -23.57 -0.99
C ILE A 56 -4.72 -23.01 0.42
N PHE A 57 -3.63 -22.74 1.13
CA PHE A 57 -3.68 -22.37 2.54
C PHE A 57 -3.54 -20.87 2.78
N ILE A 58 -2.84 -20.14 1.92
CA ILE A 58 -2.57 -18.72 2.15
C ILE A 58 -3.39 -17.82 1.21
N MET A 59 -3.60 -18.22 -0.05
CA MET A 59 -4.48 -17.44 -0.95
C MET A 59 -5.97 -17.76 -0.72
N ASN A 60 -6.28 -18.74 0.13
CA ASN A 60 -7.66 -19.07 0.48
C ASN A 60 -8.19 -18.13 1.55
N SER A 61 -9.23 -17.36 1.21
CA SER A 61 -9.85 -16.41 2.14
C SER A 61 -10.38 -17.01 3.42
N TYR A 62 -10.79 -18.28 3.46
CA TYR A 62 -11.23 -18.89 4.71
C TYR A 62 -10.05 -19.00 5.68
N THR A 63 -8.92 -19.53 5.21
CA THR A 63 -7.71 -19.64 6.02
C THR A 63 -7.15 -18.27 6.37
N MET A 64 -7.18 -17.30 5.45
CA MET A 64 -6.74 -15.94 5.74
C MET A 64 -7.63 -15.24 6.77
N ASN A 65 -8.96 -15.41 6.69
CA ASN A 65 -9.88 -14.87 7.69
C ASN A 65 -9.61 -15.51 9.06
N LEU A 66 -9.33 -16.81 9.10
CA LEU A 66 -8.95 -17.50 10.33
C LEU A 66 -7.62 -16.98 10.89
N LEU A 67 -6.61 -16.74 10.06
CA LEU A 67 -5.35 -16.11 10.47
C LEU A 67 -5.56 -14.68 11.01
N TYR A 68 -6.41 -13.90 10.33
CA TYR A 68 -6.78 -12.54 10.69
C TYR A 68 -7.46 -12.52 12.08
N THR A 69 -8.56 -13.22 12.21
CA THR A 69 -9.46 -13.13 13.38
C THR A 69 -9.04 -13.96 14.58
N LYS A 70 -8.43 -15.14 14.38
CA LYS A 70 -8.12 -16.07 15.48
C LYS A 70 -6.66 -16.05 15.90
N PHE A 71 -5.75 -15.70 14.99
CA PHE A 71 -4.32 -15.75 15.26
C PHE A 71 -3.66 -14.37 15.36
N GLY A 72 -4.44 -13.28 15.28
CA GLY A 72 -3.93 -11.92 15.45
C GLY A 72 -2.93 -11.52 14.36
N PHE A 73 -3.12 -12.01 13.13
CA PHE A 73 -2.30 -11.64 11.98
C PHE A 73 -2.86 -10.44 11.21
N GLU A 74 -3.80 -9.69 11.76
CA GLU A 74 -4.48 -8.57 11.07
C GLU A 74 -3.51 -7.60 10.36
N SER A 75 -2.49 -7.13 11.08
CA SER A 75 -1.46 -6.20 10.56
C SER A 75 -0.33 -6.87 9.78
N ARG A 76 -0.35 -8.19 9.60
CA ARG A 76 0.75 -8.97 9.00
C ARG A 76 0.30 -9.92 7.91
N ALA A 77 -1.01 -10.16 7.76
CA ALA A 77 -1.55 -11.13 6.82
C ALA A 77 -1.16 -10.80 5.37
N TYR A 78 -1.08 -9.51 5.03
CA TYR A 78 -0.62 -9.09 3.70
C TYR A 78 0.84 -9.49 3.41
N ARG A 79 1.70 -9.65 4.42
CA ARG A 79 3.12 -10.00 4.23
C ARG A 79 3.29 -11.41 3.68
N PHE A 80 2.29 -12.27 3.89
CA PHE A 80 2.25 -13.57 3.24
C PHE A 80 2.24 -13.43 1.70
N LEU A 81 1.61 -12.40 1.13
CA LEU A 81 1.65 -12.19 -0.33
C LEU A 81 3.08 -12.06 -0.88
N TRP A 82 3.99 -11.49 -0.10
CA TRP A 82 5.39 -11.32 -0.49
C TRP A 82 6.22 -12.60 -0.47
N MET A 83 5.74 -13.65 0.21
CA MET A 83 6.43 -14.95 0.24
C MET A 83 6.03 -15.88 -0.90
N TYR A 84 5.09 -15.47 -1.75
CA TYR A 84 4.65 -16.26 -2.90
C TYR A 84 5.69 -16.15 -4.03
N PRO A 85 6.35 -17.26 -4.45
CA PRO A 85 7.56 -17.21 -5.28
C PRO A 85 7.30 -17.00 -6.78
N VAL A 86 6.28 -16.22 -7.15
CA VAL A 86 5.87 -15.98 -8.55
C VAL A 86 7.03 -15.51 -9.40
N LEU A 87 7.75 -14.47 -8.94
CA LEU A 87 8.82 -13.83 -9.71
C LEU A 87 9.98 -14.81 -9.99
N LEU A 88 10.31 -15.66 -9.02
CA LEU A 88 11.36 -16.67 -9.18
C LEU A 88 10.97 -17.74 -10.19
N ILE A 89 9.72 -18.22 -10.14
CA ILE A 89 9.20 -19.23 -11.05
C ILE A 89 9.13 -18.70 -12.48
N VAL A 90 8.55 -17.50 -12.66
CA VAL A 90 8.42 -16.87 -13.97
C VAL A 90 9.80 -16.55 -14.56
N GLY A 91 10.73 -16.04 -13.76
CA GLY A 91 12.10 -15.78 -14.20
C GLY A 91 12.82 -17.07 -14.65
N TYR A 92 12.76 -18.13 -13.85
CA TYR A 92 13.36 -19.42 -14.19
C TYR A 92 12.79 -20.00 -15.48
N VAL A 93 11.47 -20.02 -15.62
CA VAL A 93 10.79 -20.55 -16.81
C VAL A 93 11.07 -19.69 -18.04
N GLY A 94 11.13 -18.37 -17.87
CA GLY A 94 11.53 -17.43 -18.92
C GLY A 94 12.90 -17.79 -19.49
N VAL A 95 13.92 -17.95 -18.64
CA VAL A 95 15.27 -18.34 -19.06
C VAL A 95 15.28 -19.71 -19.77
N GLN A 96 14.60 -20.71 -19.21
CA GLN A 96 14.46 -22.03 -19.85
C GLN A 96 13.84 -21.96 -21.25
N LEU A 97 12.87 -21.09 -21.47
CA LEU A 97 12.25 -20.90 -22.77
C LEU A 97 13.22 -20.25 -23.76
N PHE A 98 14.00 -19.25 -23.32
CA PHE A 98 15.07 -18.65 -24.14
C PHE A 98 16.09 -19.69 -24.62
N ASP A 99 16.52 -20.58 -23.73
CA ASP A 99 17.50 -21.62 -24.05
C ASP A 99 16.96 -22.63 -25.08
N LYS A 100 15.70 -23.06 -24.92
CA LYS A 100 15.06 -24.05 -25.80
C LYS A 100 14.72 -23.52 -27.19
N ILE A 101 14.42 -22.23 -27.31
CA ILE A 101 14.08 -21.62 -28.60
C ILE A 101 15.36 -21.44 -29.42
N GLN A 102 15.50 -22.15 -30.53
CA GLN A 102 16.66 -21.98 -31.43
C GLN A 102 16.54 -20.78 -32.38
N SER A 103 15.32 -20.32 -32.66
CA SER A 103 15.08 -19.22 -33.60
C SER A 103 15.28 -17.87 -32.93
N ASN A 104 16.23 -17.07 -33.43
CA ASN A 104 16.49 -15.72 -32.95
C ASN A 104 15.24 -14.82 -33.02
N ARG A 105 14.39 -14.98 -34.04
CA ARG A 105 13.12 -14.21 -34.17
C ARG A 105 12.15 -14.53 -33.03
N LYS A 106 12.01 -15.81 -32.68
CA LYS A 106 11.14 -16.25 -31.57
C LYS A 106 11.70 -15.80 -30.21
N ARG A 107 13.03 -15.79 -30.04
CA ARG A 107 13.68 -15.24 -28.83
C ARG A 107 13.39 -13.75 -28.67
N ILE A 108 13.53 -12.97 -29.73
CA ILE A 108 13.22 -11.54 -29.71
C ILE A 108 11.74 -11.32 -29.36
N PHE A 109 10.83 -12.07 -29.99
CA PHE A 109 9.40 -11.98 -29.69
C PHE A 109 9.07 -12.32 -28.23
N LEU A 110 9.69 -13.37 -27.68
CA LEU A 110 9.54 -13.73 -26.27
C LEU A 110 10.04 -12.61 -25.35
N GLY A 111 11.20 -12.01 -25.66
CA GLY A 111 11.73 -10.88 -24.91
C GLY A 111 10.79 -9.68 -24.91
N ILE A 112 10.27 -9.30 -26.09
CA ILE A 112 9.28 -8.22 -26.20
C ILE A 112 8.03 -8.56 -25.41
N PHE A 113 7.51 -9.78 -25.53
CA PHE A 113 6.34 -10.22 -24.78
C PHE A 113 6.54 -10.10 -23.26
N LEU A 114 7.70 -10.51 -22.73
CA LEU A 114 8.02 -10.40 -21.31
C LEU A 114 8.17 -8.93 -20.86
N VAL A 115 8.74 -8.05 -21.68
CA VAL A 115 8.80 -6.61 -21.36
C VAL A 115 7.40 -5.99 -21.35
N VAL A 116 6.57 -6.33 -22.34
CA VAL A 116 5.20 -5.82 -22.46
C VAL A 116 4.34 -6.27 -21.29
N ILE A 117 4.40 -7.55 -20.91
CA ILE A 117 3.62 -8.06 -19.76
C ILE A 117 4.08 -7.44 -18.44
N THR A 118 5.38 -7.18 -18.28
CA THR A 118 5.89 -6.40 -17.13
C THR A 118 5.35 -4.97 -17.16
N PHE A 119 5.31 -4.31 -18.32
CA PHE A 119 4.75 -2.97 -18.43
C PHE A 119 3.26 -2.91 -18.05
N PHE A 120 2.46 -3.88 -18.50
CA PHE A 120 1.03 -3.97 -18.14
C PHE A 120 0.76 -4.38 -16.68
N THR A 121 1.80 -4.81 -15.96
CA THR A 121 1.70 -5.18 -14.54
C THR A 121 2.34 -4.14 -13.62
N ILE A 122 3.03 -3.14 -14.16
CA ILE A 122 3.50 -1.99 -13.39
C ILE A 122 2.29 -1.14 -13.03
N ASN A 123 2.05 -0.98 -11.73
CA ASN A 123 1.15 0.03 -11.22
C ASN A 123 1.87 1.37 -11.29
N ILE A 124 1.62 2.13 -12.35
CA ILE A 124 2.01 3.52 -12.41
C ILE A 124 0.96 4.31 -11.62
N ASP A 125 0.97 4.18 -10.30
CA ASP A 125 0.25 5.12 -9.46
C ASP A 125 1.11 6.39 -9.38
N THR A 126 0.96 7.27 -10.39
CA THR A 126 1.82 8.46 -10.53
C THR A 126 1.59 9.48 -9.42
N GLU A 127 0.46 9.42 -8.73
CA GLU A 127 0.08 10.43 -7.74
C GLU A 127 0.71 10.15 -6.37
N THR A 128 0.73 8.89 -5.94
CA THR A 128 1.15 8.49 -4.59
C THR A 128 2.67 8.59 -4.33
N TYR A 129 3.51 8.73 -5.36
CA TYR A 129 4.98 8.73 -5.21
C TYR A 129 5.69 9.81 -6.06
N ARG A 130 5.14 11.02 -6.08
CA ARG A 130 5.80 12.18 -6.70
C ARG A 130 6.94 12.69 -5.82
N THR A 131 8.15 12.79 -6.37
CA THR A 131 9.35 13.28 -5.67
C THR A 131 9.91 14.51 -6.38
N GLU A 132 10.43 15.48 -5.62
CA GLU A 132 10.79 16.80 -6.16
C GLU A 132 12.20 17.26 -5.77
N ASN A 133 12.85 16.58 -4.82
CA ASN A 133 14.15 17.00 -4.28
C ASN A 133 15.14 15.85 -4.09
N ILE A 134 16.35 16.19 -3.64
CA ILE A 134 17.46 15.26 -3.41
C ILE A 134 17.14 14.17 -2.36
N TYR A 135 16.18 14.43 -1.48
CA TYR A 135 15.72 13.47 -0.47
C TYR A 135 14.69 12.49 -1.01
N LYS A 136 14.33 12.60 -2.30
CA LYS A 136 13.32 11.76 -2.97
C LYS A 136 11.95 11.86 -2.29
N VAL A 137 11.58 13.04 -1.83
CA VAL A 137 10.27 13.37 -1.28
C VAL A 137 9.73 14.65 -1.94
N GLN A 138 8.50 15.03 -1.63
CA GLN A 138 7.94 16.32 -2.08
C GLN A 138 8.56 17.49 -1.30
N ASN A 139 8.70 18.66 -1.91
CA ASN A 139 9.17 19.85 -1.20
C ASN A 139 8.23 20.28 -0.08
N GLU A 140 6.94 20.00 -0.25
CA GLU A 140 5.91 20.25 0.75
C GLU A 140 6.20 19.53 2.08
N LEU A 141 6.77 18.32 2.03
CA LEU A 141 7.14 17.58 3.23
C LEU A 141 8.24 18.28 4.02
N LEU A 142 9.24 18.86 3.34
CA LEU A 142 10.34 19.58 3.99
C LEU A 142 9.79 20.79 4.74
N LEU A 143 8.92 21.57 4.08
CA LEU A 143 8.30 22.77 4.64
C LEU A 143 7.43 22.44 5.85
N THR A 144 6.52 21.47 5.70
CA THR A 144 5.60 21.07 6.79
C THR A 144 6.36 20.51 7.99
N THR A 145 7.36 19.67 7.77
CA THR A 145 8.22 19.15 8.83
C THR A 145 8.99 20.26 9.55
N GLU A 146 9.59 21.19 8.80
CA GLU A 146 10.31 22.33 9.38
C GLU A 146 9.40 23.21 10.24
N LEU A 147 8.17 23.47 9.77
CA LEU A 147 7.18 24.26 10.50
C LEU A 147 6.72 23.58 11.79
N ILE A 148 6.50 22.27 11.77
CA ILE A 148 6.13 21.49 12.97
C ILE A 148 7.27 21.52 14.00
N HIS A 149 8.52 21.36 13.60
CA HIS A 149 9.64 21.41 14.53
C HIS A 149 9.92 22.84 15.05
N LYS A 150 9.72 23.87 14.22
CA LYS A 150 9.79 25.28 14.64
C LYS A 150 8.77 25.61 15.72
N ASP A 151 7.65 24.91 15.74
CA ASP A 151 6.62 25.03 16.77
C ASP A 151 7.03 24.40 18.12
N GLY A 152 8.18 23.72 18.18
CA GLY A 152 8.79 23.22 19.41
C GLY A 152 8.51 21.75 19.72
N ALA A 153 7.94 20.99 18.77
CA ALA A 153 7.77 19.54 18.95
C ALA A 153 9.02 18.76 18.52
N GLU A 154 9.64 18.02 19.45
CA GLU A 154 10.81 17.18 19.15
C GLU A 154 10.45 15.85 18.47
N GLU A 155 9.39 15.17 18.92
CA GLU A 155 8.93 13.90 18.35
C GLU A 155 7.40 13.91 18.12
N PRO A 156 6.92 14.73 17.17
CA PRO A 156 5.50 15.01 17.00
C PRO A 156 4.71 13.80 16.49
N TRP A 157 3.52 13.57 17.03
CA TRP A 157 2.53 12.68 16.42
C TRP A 157 1.71 13.44 15.36
N VAL A 158 1.82 13.03 14.11
CA VAL A 158 1.30 13.77 12.95
C VAL A 158 0.37 12.91 12.09
N PHE A 159 -0.76 13.48 11.69
CA PHE A 159 -1.64 12.98 10.66
C PHE A 159 -1.41 13.79 9.38
N TYR A 160 -1.28 13.09 8.25
CA TYR A 160 -1.18 13.71 6.93
C TYR A 160 -2.41 13.31 6.12
N GLU A 161 -3.07 14.31 5.54
CA GLU A 161 -4.17 14.06 4.62
C GLU A 161 -3.67 13.58 3.25
N ASP A 162 -2.57 14.18 2.76
CA ASP A 162 -1.90 13.73 1.54
C ASP A 162 -1.17 12.39 1.79
N GLU A 163 -1.51 11.38 1.00
CA GLU A 163 -0.96 10.03 1.13
C GLU A 163 0.54 9.96 0.84
N ASN A 164 1.05 10.76 -0.10
CA ASN A 164 2.47 10.77 -0.43
C ASN A 164 3.29 11.40 0.71
N LEU A 165 2.80 12.49 1.31
CA LEU A 165 3.40 13.04 2.54
C LEU A 165 3.40 12.01 3.67
N TYR A 166 2.27 11.34 3.89
CA TYR A 166 2.16 10.26 4.88
C TYR A 166 3.20 9.15 4.65
N LEU A 167 3.30 8.60 3.43
CA LEU A 167 4.18 7.47 3.12
C LEU A 167 5.66 7.82 3.18
N THR A 168 6.01 9.09 2.96
CA THR A 168 7.40 9.57 2.87
C THR A 168 7.87 10.34 4.10
N ALA A 169 6.97 10.77 4.99
CA ALA A 169 7.30 11.57 6.19
C ALA A 169 8.44 10.97 7.01
N ARG A 170 8.33 9.68 7.40
CA ARG A 170 9.37 8.99 8.18
C ARG A 170 10.61 8.58 7.40
N GLN A 171 10.56 8.64 6.07
CA GLN A 171 11.75 8.44 5.24
C GLN A 171 12.64 9.68 5.25
N TYR A 172 12.01 10.87 5.29
CA TYR A 172 12.69 12.15 5.41
C TYR A 172 13.11 12.44 6.85
N ASP A 173 12.17 12.36 7.80
CA ASP A 173 12.39 12.67 9.21
C ASP A 173 11.90 11.54 10.12
N ALA A 174 12.85 10.84 10.75
CA ALA A 174 12.56 9.70 11.60
C ALA A 174 11.92 10.08 12.96
N SER A 175 12.03 11.34 13.38
CA SER A 175 11.46 11.84 14.65
C SER A 175 9.94 11.97 14.60
N ILE A 176 9.37 12.15 13.40
CA ILE A 176 7.93 12.21 13.19
C ILE A 176 7.30 10.84 13.49
N LYS A 177 6.32 10.84 14.38
CA LYS A 177 5.49 9.67 14.67
C LYS A 177 4.21 9.78 13.86
N ILE A 178 4.13 8.99 12.81
CA ILE A 178 2.95 8.94 11.96
C ILE A 178 1.81 8.24 12.72
N MET A 179 0.61 8.81 12.67
CA MET A 179 -0.59 8.15 13.16
C MET A 179 -0.86 6.83 12.43
N TYR A 180 -0.83 5.72 13.17
CA TYR A 180 -0.92 4.36 12.62
C TYR A 180 -2.29 4.05 11.97
N TRP A 181 -3.36 4.71 12.43
CA TRP A 181 -4.75 4.48 11.99
C TRP A 181 -5.25 5.58 11.06
N GLN A 182 -4.46 5.95 10.04
CA GLN A 182 -4.86 6.94 9.04
C GLN A 182 -6.26 6.68 8.44
N PRO A 183 -6.68 5.44 8.11
CA PRO A 183 -8.03 5.16 7.62
C PRO A 183 -9.15 5.56 8.58
N ALA A 184 -8.93 5.40 9.90
CA ALA A 184 -9.92 5.71 10.92
C ALA A 184 -10.17 7.22 11.07
N VAL A 185 -9.21 8.05 10.62
CA VAL A 185 -9.38 9.51 10.51
C VAL A 185 -9.89 9.87 9.13
N SER A 186 -9.33 9.28 8.06
CA SER A 186 -9.62 9.69 6.69
C SER A 186 -11.07 9.43 6.28
N GLU A 187 -11.67 8.32 6.74
CA GLU A 187 -13.08 8.01 6.44
C GLU A 187 -14.04 9.08 7.01
N PRO A 188 -14.06 9.35 8.32
CA PRO A 188 -14.92 10.40 8.85
C PRO A 188 -14.52 11.81 8.40
N LEU A 189 -13.24 12.07 8.09
CA LEU A 189 -12.80 13.33 7.46
C LEU A 189 -13.45 13.52 6.09
N ASN A 190 -13.42 12.48 5.25
CA ASN A 190 -13.99 12.52 3.91
C ASN A 190 -15.51 12.68 3.97
N GLN A 191 -16.17 12.07 4.95
CA GLN A 191 -17.60 12.29 5.19
C GLN A 191 -17.88 13.74 5.58
N ALA A 192 -17.13 14.31 6.53
CA ALA A 192 -17.30 15.70 6.97
C ALA A 192 -17.11 16.69 5.81
N LYS A 193 -16.15 16.44 4.92
CA LYS A 193 -15.96 17.24 3.70
C LYS A 193 -17.13 17.16 2.73
N GLN A 194 -17.70 15.97 2.51
CA GLN A 194 -18.84 15.79 1.63
C GLN A 194 -20.11 16.47 2.16
N GLU A 195 -20.28 16.45 3.48
CA GLU A 195 -21.43 17.04 4.16
C GLU A 195 -21.22 18.53 4.51
N GLU A 196 -20.04 19.10 4.20
CA GLU A 196 -19.62 20.46 4.56
C GLU A 196 -19.77 20.76 6.07
N ILE A 197 -19.54 19.75 6.91
CA ILE A 197 -19.67 19.83 8.37
C ILE A 197 -18.34 20.21 8.99
N SER A 198 -18.38 21.14 9.95
CA SER A 198 -17.22 21.44 10.80
C SER A 198 -16.85 20.25 11.67
N TRP A 199 -15.58 19.88 11.65
CA TRP A 199 -15.02 18.78 12.42
C TRP A 199 -14.47 19.23 13.78
N ASP A 200 -14.63 20.50 14.12
CA ASP A 200 -14.30 21.10 15.41
C ASP A 200 -15.32 20.72 16.50
N THR A 201 -15.38 19.44 16.84
CA THR A 201 -16.22 18.94 17.94
C THR A 201 -15.38 18.33 19.05
N GLN A 202 -15.88 18.43 20.29
CA GLN A 202 -15.22 17.84 21.47
C GLN A 202 -15.02 16.33 21.32
N GLU A 203 -15.98 15.62 20.72
CA GLU A 203 -15.92 14.17 20.55
C GLU A 203 -14.73 13.74 19.67
N TYR A 204 -14.54 14.39 18.52
CA TYR A 204 -13.42 14.10 17.64
C TYR A 204 -12.10 14.54 18.27
N HIS A 205 -12.08 15.70 18.91
CA HIS A 205 -10.92 16.17 19.67
C HIS A 205 -10.47 15.13 20.71
N ASP A 206 -11.38 14.67 21.57
CA ASP A 206 -11.07 13.71 22.64
C ASP A 206 -10.57 12.38 22.08
N TRP A 207 -11.14 11.94 20.96
CA TRP A 207 -10.70 10.75 20.27
C TRP A 207 -9.28 10.91 19.69
N LEU A 208 -8.97 12.02 19.02
CA LEU A 208 -7.64 12.31 18.46
C LEU A 208 -6.57 12.43 19.55
N VAL A 209 -6.88 13.15 20.64
CA VAL A 209 -6.02 13.25 21.83
C VAL A 209 -5.79 11.87 22.47
N GLY A 210 -6.82 11.03 22.51
CA GLY A 210 -6.70 9.64 22.96
C GLY A 210 -5.77 8.77 22.11
N GLN A 211 -5.53 9.16 20.85
CA GLN A 211 -4.53 8.56 19.96
C GLN A 211 -3.17 9.27 20.00
N TYR A 212 -2.97 10.18 20.96
CA TYR A 212 -1.77 11.01 21.11
C TYR A 212 -1.49 11.94 19.93
N LEU A 213 -2.48 12.24 19.09
CA LEU A 213 -2.27 13.11 17.93
C LEU A 213 -1.99 14.54 18.38
N GLN A 214 -0.97 15.16 17.80
CA GLN A 214 -0.56 16.53 18.12
C GLN A 214 -0.76 17.48 16.94
N TYR A 215 -0.50 17.01 15.71
CA TYR A 215 -0.59 17.81 14.51
C TYR A 215 -1.38 17.14 13.40
N MET A 216 -2.10 17.95 12.63
CA MET A 216 -2.79 17.56 11.41
C MET A 216 -2.31 18.42 10.26
N VAL A 217 -1.72 17.79 9.26
CA VAL A 217 -1.32 18.42 7.99
C VAL A 217 -2.42 18.11 6.97
N MET A 218 -3.22 19.12 6.70
CA MET A 218 -4.39 19.04 5.84
C MET A 218 -4.09 19.67 4.49
N ASN A 219 -4.78 19.24 3.44
CA ASN A 219 -4.74 19.92 2.16
C ASN A 219 -5.32 21.33 2.30
N LYS A 220 -4.81 22.28 1.51
CA LYS A 220 -5.16 23.70 1.63
C LYS A 220 -6.65 23.99 1.41
N ASP A 221 -7.30 23.21 0.56
CA ASP A 221 -8.72 23.25 0.27
C ASP A 221 -9.58 22.63 1.38
N THR A 222 -8.98 21.90 2.33
CA THR A 222 -9.71 21.40 3.50
C THR A 222 -10.01 22.56 4.46
N THR A 223 -11.32 22.79 4.67
CA THR A 223 -11.85 23.89 5.51
C THR A 223 -12.56 23.40 6.77
N VAL A 224 -12.75 22.08 6.93
CA VAL A 224 -13.55 21.50 8.02
C VAL A 224 -12.95 21.74 9.43
N LEU A 225 -11.70 22.19 9.53
CA LEU A 225 -11.00 22.54 10.77
C LEU A 225 -10.80 24.06 10.95
N ASP A 226 -11.26 24.88 10.00
CA ASP A 226 -11.04 26.34 10.04
C ASP A 226 -11.84 27.01 11.15
N GLY A 227 -11.20 27.92 11.89
CA GLY A 227 -11.85 28.75 12.90
C GLY A 227 -12.31 28.01 14.16
N GLY A 228 -11.82 26.79 14.36
CA GLY A 228 -12.20 25.92 15.46
C GLY A 228 -11.66 26.31 16.84
N GLN A 229 -12.34 25.86 17.89
CA GLN A 229 -11.95 25.97 19.28
C GLN A 229 -10.84 24.98 19.65
N TYR A 230 -10.88 23.75 19.12
CA TYR A 230 -10.01 22.63 19.50
C TYR A 230 -8.79 22.46 18.60
N PHE A 231 -8.81 23.07 17.41
CA PHE A 231 -7.73 23.01 16.43
C PHE A 231 -7.15 24.40 16.19
N GLU A 232 -5.86 24.57 16.45
CA GLU A 232 -5.14 25.82 16.19
C GLU A 232 -4.42 25.78 14.85
N LEU A 233 -4.71 26.71 13.94
CA LEU A 233 -3.89 26.87 12.75
C LEU A 233 -2.53 27.47 13.14
N VAL A 234 -1.47 26.67 13.04
CA VAL A 234 -0.10 27.07 13.42
C VAL A 234 0.66 27.64 12.23
N ALA A 235 0.48 27.05 11.06
CA ALA A 235 1.14 27.48 9.84
C ALA A 235 0.34 27.08 8.60
N GLU A 236 0.62 27.78 7.51
CA GLU A 236 0.04 27.52 6.20
C GLU A 236 1.15 27.59 5.14
N THR A 237 1.07 26.71 4.15
CA THR A 237 1.95 26.66 2.98
C THR A 237 1.13 26.87 1.69
N ASP A 238 1.79 26.71 0.55
CA ASP A 238 1.10 26.79 -0.74
C ASP A 238 0.13 25.63 -0.97
N LYS A 239 0.35 24.47 -0.34
CA LYS A 239 -0.46 23.25 -0.55
C LYS A 239 -1.14 22.70 0.70
N SER A 240 -0.72 23.11 1.89
CA SER A 240 -1.18 22.51 3.14
C SER A 240 -1.45 23.54 4.25
N LYS A 241 -2.35 23.18 5.16
CA LYS A 241 -2.59 23.86 6.42
C LYS A 241 -2.16 22.94 7.56
N ILE A 242 -1.45 23.48 8.55
CA ILE A 242 -0.94 22.73 9.68
C ILE A 242 -1.71 23.16 10.93
N TYR A 243 -2.48 22.24 11.47
CA TYR A 243 -3.24 22.44 12.70
C TYR A 243 -2.58 21.72 13.86
N ARG A 244 -2.54 22.36 15.02
CA ARG A 244 -2.21 21.75 16.31
C ARG A 244 -3.48 21.41 17.06
N VAL A 245 -3.56 20.20 17.59
CA VAL A 245 -4.63 19.78 18.49
C VAL A 245 -4.35 20.37 19.87
N LYS A 246 -5.31 21.11 20.45
CA LYS A 246 -5.13 21.86 21.71
C LYS A 246 -5.26 21.01 22.97
#